data_AF-A0A1H3XDB7-F1
#
_entry.id   AF-A0A1H3XDB7-F1
#
_cell.length_a   1.000
_cell.length_b   1.000
_cell.length_c   1.000
_cell.angle_alpha   90.00
_cell.angle_beta   90.00
_cell.angle_gamma   90.00
#
_symmetry.space_group_name_H-M   'P 1'
#
loop_
_entity.id
_entity.type
_entity.pdbx_description
1 polymer ?
#
loop_
_entity_poly.entity_id
_entity_poly.type
_entity_poly.pdbx_seq_one_letter_code
_entity_poly.pdbx_strand_id
1 'polypeptide(L)'
;MKVAVLALQGAFIEHEQVLQRLGVETVEIRQLKDWQQPIDALILPGGESTVQMRLLKELGLLEPIRQAIADGMPVLGTCAGMILLSQGYLGTMHIRVRRNAYGRQLGSFHTTGSVEGIGDDVPMTFIRAPYIEEVLSADCQPIAEVDGHIVAARQGNQIATAFHPELDDDTRLHQLLISLQ
;
A
#
# COMPACT_ATOMS: atom_id res chain seq x y z
N MET A 1 10.78 8.62 -13.91
CA MET A 1 10.27 8.10 -12.63
C MET A 1 10.48 6.60 -12.62
N LYS A 2 11.08 6.07 -11.55
CA LYS A 2 11.28 4.65 -11.29
C LYS A 2 10.58 4.27 -9.99
N VAL A 3 9.61 3.35 -10.10
CA VAL A 3 8.83 2.88 -8.94
C VAL A 3 9.34 1.52 -8.52
N ALA A 4 9.80 1.42 -7.27
CA ALA A 4 10.13 0.15 -6.65
C ALA A 4 8.85 -0.60 -6.26
N VAL A 5 8.82 -1.91 -6.49
CA VAL A 5 7.76 -2.79 -6.02
C VAL A 5 8.38 -3.86 -5.13
N LEU A 6 7.92 -3.98 -3.88
CA LEU A 6 8.45 -4.96 -2.95
C LEU A 6 8.05 -6.39 -3.37
N ALA A 7 8.99 -7.12 -3.97
CA ALA A 7 8.75 -8.43 -4.60
C ALA A 7 9.19 -9.61 -3.70
N LEU A 8 8.96 -9.49 -2.40
CA LEU A 8 9.29 -10.52 -1.41
C LEU A 8 8.23 -11.63 -1.36
N GLN A 9 6.96 -11.25 -1.47
CA GLN A 9 5.80 -12.13 -1.52
C GLN A 9 4.58 -11.31 -1.93
N GLY A 10 3.65 -11.88 -2.70
CA GLY A 10 2.34 -11.27 -2.94
C GLY A 10 2.14 -10.76 -4.37
N ALA A 11 1.19 -9.84 -4.55
CA ALA A 11 0.68 -9.37 -5.85
C ALA A 11 1.54 -8.27 -6.49
N PHE A 12 2.87 -8.47 -6.56
CA PHE A 12 3.78 -7.45 -7.12
C PHE A 12 3.66 -7.34 -8.66
N ILE A 13 3.38 -8.45 -9.35
CA ILE A 13 3.27 -8.50 -10.82
C ILE A 13 2.10 -7.63 -11.31
N GLU A 14 0.96 -7.70 -10.62
CA GLU A 14 -0.24 -6.94 -10.95
C GLU A 14 0.01 -5.43 -10.81
N HIS A 15 0.74 -5.00 -9.78
CA HIS A 15 1.18 -3.61 -9.64
C HIS A 15 2.12 -3.18 -10.78
N GLU A 16 3.06 -4.03 -11.17
CA GLU A 16 3.96 -3.75 -12.29
C GLU A 16 3.22 -3.61 -13.62
N GLN A 17 2.22 -4.45 -13.86
CA GLN A 17 1.37 -4.36 -15.06
C GLN A 17 0.62 -3.02 -15.12
N VAL A 18 0.08 -2.55 -13.99
CA VAL A 18 -0.57 -1.23 -13.92
C VAL A 18 0.42 -0.11 -14.24
N LEU A 19 1.61 -0.14 -13.63
CA LEU A 19 2.65 0.87 -13.85
C LEU A 19 3.18 0.86 -15.29
N GLN A 20 3.29 -0.33 -15.90
CA GLN A 20 3.65 -0.48 -17.31
C GLN A 20 2.59 0.13 -18.24
N ARG A 21 1.30 -0.06 -17.96
CA ARG A 21 0.20 0.61 -18.69
C ARG A 21 0.29 2.13 -18.60
N LEU A 22 0.84 2.66 -17.51
CA LEU A 22 1.08 4.08 -17.28
C LEU A 22 2.43 4.58 -17.84
N GLY A 23 3.23 3.71 -18.47
CA GLY A 23 4.54 4.06 -19.03
C GLY A 23 5.62 4.33 -17.99
N VAL A 24 5.47 3.81 -16.77
CA VAL A 24 6.42 4.00 -15.66
C VAL A 24 7.38 2.82 -15.55
N GLU A 25 8.67 3.11 -15.37
CA GLU A 25 9.70 2.09 -15.14
C GLU A 25 9.53 1.50 -13.74
N THR A 26 9.57 0.17 -13.64
CA THR A 26 9.47 -0.54 -12.36
C THR A 26 10.78 -1.24 -12.01
N VAL A 27 11.02 -1.42 -10.72
CA VAL A 27 12.08 -2.30 -10.24
C VAL A 27 11.62 -3.15 -9.06
N GLU A 28 11.84 -4.45 -9.16
CA GLU A 28 11.55 -5.38 -8.09
C GLU A 28 12.59 -5.26 -6.98
N ILE A 29 12.14 -5.14 -5.73
CA ILE A 29 12.99 -5.18 -4.55
C ILE A 29 12.87 -6.57 -3.91
N ARG A 30 13.87 -7.41 -4.13
CA ARG A 30 13.94 -8.78 -3.61
C ARG A 30 15.01 -8.96 -2.54
N GLN A 31 15.99 -8.05 -2.49
CA GLN A 31 17.13 -8.06 -1.58
C GLN A 31 17.71 -6.64 -1.45
N LEU A 32 18.58 -6.43 -0.47
CA LEU A 32 19.18 -5.11 -0.20
C LEU A 32 19.90 -4.50 -1.41
N LYS A 33 20.58 -5.31 -2.23
CA LYS A 33 21.27 -4.82 -3.43
C LYS A 33 20.33 -4.14 -4.43
N ASP A 34 19.10 -4.63 -4.54
CA ASP A 34 18.11 -4.06 -5.47
C ASP A 34 17.65 -2.68 -4.99
N TRP A 35 17.74 -2.39 -3.69
CA TRP A 35 17.46 -1.08 -3.10
C TRP A 35 18.59 -0.05 -3.31
N GLN A 36 19.80 -0.49 -3.68
CA GLN A 36 20.99 0.37 -3.81
C GLN A 36 21.06 1.11 -5.14
N GLN A 37 19.92 1.55 -5.67
CA GLN A 37 19.80 2.31 -6.91
C GLN A 37 18.83 3.47 -6.73
N PRO A 38 18.84 4.48 -7.62
CA PRO A 38 17.87 5.56 -7.58
C PRO A 38 16.45 5.01 -7.75
N ILE A 39 15.57 5.33 -6.80
CA ILE A 39 14.15 4.93 -6.75
C ILE A 39 13.37 6.18 -6.35
N ASP A 40 12.27 6.46 -7.06
CA ASP A 40 11.47 7.67 -6.85
C ASP A 40 10.23 7.42 -5.98
N ALA A 41 9.68 6.20 -5.98
CA ALA A 41 8.53 5.82 -5.17
C ALA A 41 8.53 4.32 -4.87
N LEU A 42 7.71 3.89 -3.90
CA LEU A 42 7.60 2.51 -3.45
C LEU A 42 6.16 2.01 -3.46
N ILE A 43 5.96 0.78 -3.90
CA ILE A 43 4.74 0.00 -3.67
C ILE A 43 5.03 -1.15 -2.71
N LEU A 44 4.24 -1.21 -1.64
CA LEU A 44 4.14 -2.35 -0.72
C LEU A 44 2.88 -3.13 -1.10
N PRO A 45 2.99 -4.27 -1.80
CA PRO A 45 1.84 -4.96 -2.36
C PRO A 45 1.07 -5.78 -1.32
N GLY A 46 -0.13 -6.22 -1.70
CA GLY A 46 -0.89 -7.23 -0.96
C GLY A 46 -0.14 -8.56 -0.84
N GLY A 47 -0.59 -9.44 0.06
CA GLY A 47 0.11 -10.70 0.37
C GLY A 47 -0.10 -11.15 1.81
N GLU A 48 0.95 -11.69 2.44
CA GLU A 48 0.99 -12.04 3.85
C GLU A 48 1.99 -11.13 4.58
N SER A 49 1.46 -10.20 5.38
CA SER A 49 2.24 -9.15 6.06
C SER A 49 3.28 -9.67 7.05
N THR A 50 3.04 -10.79 7.74
CA THR A 50 4.01 -11.42 8.66
C THR A 50 5.18 -12.05 7.90
N VAL A 51 4.92 -12.67 6.74
CA VAL A 51 5.98 -13.21 5.88
C VAL A 51 6.81 -12.07 5.28
N GLN A 52 6.15 -11.06 4.71
CA GLN A 52 6.84 -9.89 4.17
C GLN A 52 7.69 -9.19 5.26
N MET A 53 7.15 -8.99 6.47
CA MET A 53 7.89 -8.38 7.57
C MET A 53 9.09 -9.20 8.02
N ARG A 54 8.98 -10.54 8.05
CA ARG A 54 10.11 -11.43 8.35
C ARG A 54 11.21 -11.26 7.30
N LEU A 55 10.84 -11.31 6.03
CA LEU A 55 11.79 -11.18 4.91
C LEU A 55 12.45 -9.80 4.87
N LEU A 56 11.71 -8.71 5.15
CA LEU A 56 12.27 -7.37 5.28
C LEU A 56 13.40 -7.30 6.31
N LYS A 57 13.25 -8.00 7.45
CA LYS A 57 14.28 -8.09 8.49
C LYS A 57 15.46 -8.96 8.05
N GLU A 58 15.18 -10.18 7.58
CA GLU A 58 16.20 -11.16 7.19
C GLU A 58 17.11 -10.64 6.05
N LEU A 59 16.55 -9.84 5.14
CA LEU A 59 17.24 -9.30 3.98
C LEU A 59 17.85 -7.91 4.22
N GLY A 60 17.75 -7.37 5.44
CA GLY A 60 18.30 -6.06 5.78
C GLY A 60 17.59 -4.88 5.10
N LEU A 61 16.36 -5.06 4.63
CA LEU A 61 15.57 -4.06 3.90
C LEU A 61 14.74 -3.15 4.83
N LEU A 62 14.46 -3.59 6.06
CA LEU A 62 13.52 -2.91 6.97
C LEU A 62 13.92 -1.45 7.24
N GLU A 63 15.12 -1.21 7.75
CA GLU A 63 15.56 0.13 8.13
C GLU A 63 15.79 1.05 6.92
N PRO A 64 16.44 0.61 5.82
CA PRO A 64 16.58 1.44 4.62
C PRO A 64 15.24 1.90 4.04
N ILE A 65 14.24 1.00 3.98
CA ILE A 65 12.90 1.35 3.50
C ILE A 65 12.22 2.30 4.50
N ARG A 66 12.22 1.98 5.80
CA ARG A 66 11.63 2.86 6.83
C ARG A 66 12.19 4.27 6.76
N GLN A 67 13.51 4.40 6.64
CA GLN A 67 14.18 5.70 6.56
C GLN A 67 13.78 6.46 5.30
N ALA A 68 13.77 5.82 4.13
CA ALA A 68 13.36 6.47 2.89
C ALA A 68 11.92 7.01 2.96
N ILE A 69 11.00 6.25 3.56
CA ILE A 69 9.61 6.69 3.77
C ILE A 69 9.56 7.89 4.74
N ALA A 70 10.33 7.84 5.83
CA ALA A 70 10.43 8.94 6.79
C ALA A 70 11.04 10.22 6.15
N ASP A 71 11.94 10.05 5.19
CA ASP A 71 12.56 11.14 4.43
C ASP A 71 11.66 11.69 3.30
N GLY A 72 10.45 11.16 3.15
CA GLY A 72 9.42 11.70 2.27
C GLY A 72 9.17 10.91 0.98
N MET A 73 9.78 9.73 0.81
CA MET A 73 9.51 8.88 -0.36
C MET A 73 8.00 8.60 -0.51
N PRO A 74 7.41 8.81 -1.71
CA PRO A 74 6.06 8.37 -2.01
C PRO A 74 5.85 6.86 -1.86
N VAL A 75 4.78 6.46 -1.17
CA VAL A 75 4.45 5.05 -0.94
C VAL A 75 2.98 4.76 -1.18
N LEU A 76 2.70 3.65 -1.85
CA LEU A 76 1.39 3.02 -1.87
C LEU A 76 1.46 1.65 -1.18
N GLY A 77 0.76 1.50 -0.06
CA GLY A 77 0.58 0.22 0.63
C GLY A 77 -0.81 -0.34 0.39
N THR A 78 -0.92 -1.51 -0.26
CA THR A 78 -2.21 -2.17 -0.55
C THR A 78 -2.37 -3.43 0.31
N CYS A 79 -3.53 -3.59 0.95
CA CYS A 79 -3.87 -4.73 1.80
C CYS A 79 -2.78 -5.09 2.84
N ALA A 80 -1.91 -6.06 2.55
CA ALA A 80 -0.76 -6.38 3.40
C ALA A 80 0.22 -5.21 3.53
N GLY A 81 0.41 -4.40 2.49
CA GLY A 81 1.20 -3.18 2.51
C GLY A 81 0.64 -2.11 3.46
N MET A 82 -0.68 -1.98 3.58
CA MET A 82 -1.30 -1.12 4.61
C MET A 82 -0.89 -1.59 6.02
N ILE A 83 -0.91 -2.90 6.26
CA ILE A 83 -0.45 -3.47 7.54
C ILE A 83 1.05 -3.21 7.75
N LEU A 84 1.88 -3.31 6.71
CA LEU A 84 3.30 -3.02 6.82
C LEU A 84 3.58 -1.56 7.20
N LEU A 85 2.78 -0.60 6.72
CA LEU A 85 2.93 0.81 7.06
C LEU A 85 2.53 1.14 8.51
N SER A 86 1.64 0.33 9.10
CA SER A 86 1.06 0.60 10.41
C SER A 86 2.05 0.47 11.57
N GLN A 87 1.63 0.93 12.76
CA GLN A 87 2.40 0.71 13.98
C GLN A 87 2.68 -0.79 14.22
N GLY A 88 3.88 -1.11 14.73
CA GLY A 88 4.34 -2.49 14.95
C GLY A 88 5.08 -3.14 13.77
N TYR A 89 5.07 -2.52 12.58
CA TYR A 89 5.78 -2.97 11.39
C TYR A 89 6.85 -1.95 10.95
N LEU A 90 6.68 -1.28 9.81
CA LEU A 90 7.49 -0.11 9.45
C LEU A 90 7.18 1.05 10.39
N GLY A 91 5.91 1.22 10.78
CA GLY A 91 5.50 2.24 11.74
C GLY A 91 5.61 3.67 11.22
N THR A 92 5.61 3.86 9.90
CA THR A 92 5.74 5.16 9.23
C THR A 92 4.39 5.86 9.06
N MET A 93 3.30 5.10 9.15
CA MET A 93 1.94 5.63 9.14
C MET A 93 1.27 5.40 10.51
N HIS A 94 0.73 6.47 11.10
CA HIS A 94 0.16 6.48 12.44
C HIS A 94 -1.28 5.97 12.44
N ILE A 95 -1.43 4.68 12.12
CA ILE A 95 -2.71 3.97 12.07
C ILE A 95 -2.62 2.67 12.85
N ARG A 96 -3.74 2.26 13.45
CA ARG A 96 -3.95 0.90 13.97
C ARG A 96 -4.79 0.13 12.97
N VAL A 97 -4.28 -1.02 12.55
CA VAL A 97 -4.92 -1.85 11.51
C VAL A 97 -5.42 -3.15 12.11
N ARG A 98 -6.69 -3.47 11.88
CA ARG A 98 -7.26 -4.78 12.22
C ARG A 98 -7.11 -5.72 11.04
N ARG A 99 -6.44 -6.86 11.25
CA ARG A 99 -6.18 -7.87 10.20
C ARG A 99 -7.40 -8.78 10.01
N ASN A 100 -7.63 -9.27 8.78
CA ASN A 100 -8.70 -10.21 8.42
C ASN A 100 -10.08 -9.80 8.98
N ALA A 101 -10.41 -8.52 8.85
CA ALA A 101 -11.39 -7.90 9.72
C ALA A 101 -12.85 -8.19 9.31
N TYR A 102 -13.07 -8.51 8.03
CA TYR A 102 -14.39 -8.86 7.46
C TYR A 102 -14.80 -10.33 7.68
N GLY A 103 -14.00 -11.12 8.42
CA GLY A 103 -14.31 -12.51 8.76
C GLY A 103 -14.20 -13.50 7.57
N ARG A 104 -14.51 -14.78 7.83
CA ARG A 104 -14.33 -15.87 6.84
C ARG A 104 -15.41 -15.92 5.75
N GLN A 105 -16.64 -15.52 6.06
CA GLN A 105 -17.78 -15.63 5.13
C GLN A 105 -17.85 -14.47 4.12
N LEU A 106 -17.43 -13.26 4.53
CA LEU A 106 -17.29 -12.07 3.67
C LEU A 106 -15.83 -11.83 3.29
N GLY A 107 -15.00 -12.88 3.35
CA GLY A 107 -13.56 -12.79 3.20
C GLY A 107 -13.11 -12.29 1.83
N SER A 108 -13.99 -12.10 0.85
CA SER A 108 -13.70 -11.30 -0.35
C SER A 108 -15.00 -10.68 -0.87
N PHE A 109 -14.95 -9.42 -1.28
CA PHE A 109 -16.07 -8.72 -1.90
C PHE A 109 -15.57 -7.58 -2.79
N HIS A 110 -16.44 -7.06 -3.64
CA HIS A 110 -16.17 -5.92 -4.51
C HIS A 110 -17.26 -4.86 -4.30
N THR A 111 -16.86 -3.59 -4.32
CA THR A 111 -17.78 -2.46 -4.27
C THR A 111 -17.19 -1.27 -5.03
N THR A 112 -17.99 -0.22 -5.20
CA THR A 112 -17.55 1.06 -5.76
C THR A 112 -17.85 2.14 -4.73
N GLY A 113 -16.93 3.07 -4.51
CA GLY A 113 -17.13 4.14 -3.53
C GLY A 113 -16.21 5.34 -3.73
N SER A 114 -16.40 6.34 -2.87
CA SER A 114 -15.62 7.57 -2.91
C SER A 114 -14.24 7.40 -2.30
N VAL A 115 -13.25 7.97 -2.98
CA VAL A 115 -11.89 8.18 -2.46
C VAL A 115 -11.52 9.64 -2.65
N GLU A 116 -11.24 10.33 -1.54
CA GLU A 116 -10.85 11.73 -1.55
C GLU A 116 -9.60 11.96 -2.41
N GLY A 117 -9.67 12.97 -3.28
CA GLY A 117 -8.61 13.28 -4.23
C GLY A 117 -8.59 12.40 -5.48
N ILE A 118 -9.53 11.45 -5.64
CA ILE A 118 -9.61 10.56 -6.80
C ILE A 118 -10.99 10.62 -7.49
N GLY A 119 -12.08 10.46 -6.75
CA GLY A 119 -13.44 10.46 -7.30
C GLY A 119 -14.43 9.63 -6.48
N ASP A 120 -15.69 9.69 -6.89
CA ASP A 120 -16.82 9.05 -6.17
C ASP A 120 -17.17 7.63 -6.66
N ASP A 121 -16.45 7.16 -7.67
CA ASP A 121 -16.74 5.93 -8.42
C ASP A 121 -15.52 4.98 -8.49
N VAL A 122 -14.71 4.93 -7.44
CA VAL A 122 -13.50 4.10 -7.41
C VAL A 122 -13.89 2.64 -7.15
N PRO A 123 -13.54 1.69 -8.04
CA PRO A 123 -13.73 0.27 -7.79
C PRO A 123 -12.78 -0.21 -6.68
N MET A 124 -13.28 -1.08 -5.81
CA MET A 124 -12.56 -1.55 -4.63
C MET A 124 -12.74 -3.06 -4.49
N THR A 125 -11.70 -3.81 -4.85
CA THR A 125 -11.65 -5.27 -4.64
C THR A 125 -11.00 -5.63 -3.29
N PHE A 126 -11.77 -6.23 -2.38
CA PHE A 126 -11.30 -6.64 -1.05
C PHE A 126 -11.06 -8.15 -0.99
N ILE A 127 -9.87 -8.57 -0.54
CA ILE A 127 -9.51 -10.00 -0.35
C ILE A 127 -8.87 -10.18 1.02
N ARG A 128 -9.61 -10.82 1.93
CA ARG A 128 -9.30 -11.01 3.36
C ARG A 128 -8.82 -9.71 4.00
N ALA A 129 -9.46 -8.62 3.60
CA ALA A 129 -8.93 -7.29 3.78
C ALA A 129 -8.78 -6.91 5.26
N PRO A 130 -7.77 -6.10 5.59
CA PRO A 130 -7.76 -5.35 6.83
C PRO A 130 -8.74 -4.17 6.77
N TYR A 131 -8.87 -3.44 7.87
CA TYR A 131 -9.31 -2.04 7.86
C TYR A 131 -8.54 -1.25 8.92
N ILE A 132 -8.58 0.09 8.83
CA ILE A 132 -8.02 0.97 9.85
C ILE A 132 -9.03 1.10 10.99
N GLU A 133 -8.67 0.59 12.17
CA GLU A 133 -9.51 0.65 13.37
C GLU A 133 -9.40 2.00 14.08
N GLU A 134 -8.21 2.62 14.01
CA GLU A 134 -7.94 3.89 14.68
C GLU A 134 -6.88 4.68 13.91
N VAL A 135 -7.12 5.97 13.72
CA VAL A 135 -6.10 6.93 13.28
C VAL A 135 -5.46 7.55 14.52
N LEU A 136 -4.14 7.47 14.61
CA LEU A 136 -3.36 7.77 15.82
C LEU A 136 -2.67 9.15 15.77
N SER A 137 -2.76 9.87 14.65
CA SER A 137 -2.22 11.22 14.48
C SER A 137 -3.14 12.08 13.62
N ALA A 138 -3.23 13.38 13.93
CA ALA A 138 -3.93 14.37 13.12
C ALA A 138 -3.31 14.57 11.73
N ASP A 139 -2.05 14.16 11.54
CA ASP A 139 -1.36 14.22 10.24
C ASP A 139 -1.85 13.13 9.27
N CYS A 140 -2.59 12.14 9.77
CA CYS A 140 -3.16 11.05 8.97
C CYS A 140 -4.65 11.32 8.75
N GLN A 141 -5.07 11.29 7.49
CA GLN A 141 -6.43 11.58 7.07
C GLN A 141 -7.05 10.32 6.46
N PRO A 142 -8.19 9.83 6.99
CA PRO A 142 -9.05 8.90 6.26
C PRO A 142 -9.46 9.53 4.93
N ILE A 143 -9.32 8.79 3.83
CA ILE A 143 -9.71 9.26 2.49
C ILE A 143 -10.78 8.38 1.85
N ALA A 144 -11.14 7.24 2.46
CA ALA A 144 -12.26 6.41 2.02
C ALA A 144 -12.80 5.55 3.16
N GLU A 145 -14.13 5.38 3.18
CA GLU A 145 -14.84 4.52 4.12
C GLU A 145 -15.83 3.61 3.38
N VAL A 146 -15.95 2.36 3.85
CA VAL A 146 -16.94 1.38 3.38
C VAL A 146 -17.58 0.73 4.59
N ASP A 147 -18.91 0.76 4.65
CA ASP A 147 -19.71 0.20 5.75
C ASP A 147 -19.24 0.66 7.14
N GLY A 148 -18.85 1.93 7.27
CA GLY A 148 -18.36 2.53 8.51
C GLY A 148 -16.92 2.14 8.90
N HIS A 149 -16.18 1.49 8.03
CA HIS A 149 -14.77 1.15 8.23
C HIS A 149 -13.88 2.01 7.34
N ILE A 150 -12.79 2.54 7.89
CA ILE A 150 -11.79 3.26 7.12
C ILE A 150 -11.00 2.26 6.27
N VAL A 151 -11.13 2.37 4.95
CA VAL A 151 -10.52 1.47 3.97
C VAL A 151 -9.40 2.12 3.17
N ALA A 152 -9.25 3.44 3.23
CA ALA A 152 -8.05 4.11 2.76
C ALA A 152 -7.72 5.32 3.62
N ALA A 153 -6.43 5.61 3.74
CA ALA A 153 -5.94 6.79 4.44
C ALA A 153 -4.67 7.33 3.76
N ARG A 154 -4.36 8.60 4.03
CA ARG A 154 -3.16 9.29 3.58
C ARG A 154 -2.42 9.92 4.75
N GLN A 155 -1.10 9.89 4.75
CA GLN A 155 -0.24 10.64 5.69
C GLN A 155 1.02 11.12 4.96
N GLY A 156 1.10 12.42 4.69
CA GLY A 156 2.14 12.99 3.82
C GLY A 156 2.11 12.34 2.43
N ASN A 157 3.25 11.74 2.05
CA ASN A 157 3.43 11.03 0.77
C ASN A 157 3.09 9.53 0.84
N GLN A 158 2.47 9.07 1.93
CA GLN A 158 2.01 7.67 2.08
C GLN A 158 0.51 7.55 1.81
N ILE A 159 0.13 6.57 1.00
CA ILE A 159 -1.25 6.16 0.76
C ILE A 159 -1.38 4.71 1.20
N ALA A 160 -2.36 4.40 2.04
CA ALA A 160 -2.69 3.04 2.44
C ALA A 160 -4.11 2.70 2.00
N THR A 161 -4.29 1.53 1.37
CA THR A 161 -5.60 1.00 0.97
C THR A 161 -5.80 -0.42 1.48
N ALA A 162 -7.01 -0.75 1.93
CA ALA A 162 -7.40 -2.08 2.38
C ALA A 162 -7.79 -3.00 1.22
N PHE A 163 -8.15 -2.40 0.08
CA PHE A 163 -8.50 -3.06 -1.17
C PHE A 163 -7.29 -3.15 -2.11
N HIS A 164 -7.50 -3.84 -3.23
CA HIS A 164 -6.48 -4.19 -4.22
C HIS A 164 -6.73 -3.44 -5.54
N PRO A 165 -6.34 -2.16 -5.65
CA PRO A 165 -6.52 -1.40 -6.89
C PRO A 165 -5.78 -2.01 -8.10
N GLU A 166 -4.76 -2.84 -7.85
CA GLU A 166 -4.03 -3.56 -8.88
C GLU A 166 -4.85 -4.67 -9.58
N LEU A 167 -5.97 -5.08 -8.99
CA LEU A 167 -6.86 -6.10 -9.55
C LEU A 167 -8.02 -5.51 -10.36
N ASP A 168 -8.14 -4.18 -10.37
CA ASP A 168 -9.16 -3.43 -11.09
C ASP A 168 -8.53 -2.75 -12.34
N ASP A 169 -9.36 -2.34 -13.30
CA ASP A 169 -8.89 -1.61 -14.49
C ASP A 169 -8.61 -0.12 -14.21
N ASP A 170 -8.98 0.36 -13.03
CA ASP A 170 -8.82 1.75 -12.61
C ASP A 170 -7.39 2.04 -12.15
N THR A 171 -6.72 2.95 -12.85
CA THR A 171 -5.33 3.31 -12.58
C THR A 171 -5.16 4.55 -11.69
N ARG A 172 -6.25 5.18 -11.24
CA ARG A 172 -6.19 6.50 -10.60
C ARG A 172 -5.41 6.50 -9.29
N LEU A 173 -5.42 5.39 -8.53
CA LEU A 173 -4.59 5.26 -7.32
C LEU A 173 -3.09 5.20 -7.62
N HIS A 174 -2.68 4.46 -8.65
CA HIS A 174 -1.28 4.43 -9.09
C HIS A 174 -0.86 5.78 -9.69
N GLN A 175 -1.75 6.45 -10.42
CA GLN A 175 -1.50 7.82 -10.90
C GLN A 175 -1.35 8.81 -9.75
N LEU A 176 -2.16 8.69 -8.69
CA LEU A 176 -2.02 9.50 -7.49
C LEU A 176 -0.62 9.30 -6.87
N LEU A 177 -0.16 8.05 -6.70
CA LEU A 177 1.20 7.76 -6.24
C LEU A 177 2.27 8.45 -7.11
N ILE A 178 2.14 8.36 -8.44
CA ILE A 178 3.07 8.94 -9.42
C ILE A 178 3.09 10.47 -9.36
N SER A 179 1.99 11.09 -8.94
CA SER A 179 1.88 12.54 -8.82
C SER A 179 2.49 13.13 -7.55
N LEU A 180 2.83 12.29 -6.56
CA LEU A 180 3.46 12.72 -5.31
C LEU A 180 4.94 13.05 -5.54
N GLN A 181 5.44 14.08 -4.84
CA GLN A 181 6.83 14.55 -4.89
C GLN A 181 7.42 14.69 -3.49
#